data_AF-A0A962H886-F1
#
_entry.id   AF-A0A962H886-F1
#
_cell.length_a   1.000
_cell.length_b   1.000
_cell.length_c   1.000
_cell.angle_alpha   90.00
_cell.angle_beta   90.00
_cell.angle_gamma   90.00
#
_symmetry.space_group_name_H-M   'P 1'
#
loop_
_entity.id
_entity.type
_entity.pdbx_description
1 polymer ?
#
loop_
_entity_poly.entity_id
_entity_poly.type
_entity_poly.pdbx_seq_one_letter_code
_entity_poly.pdbx_strand_id
1 'polypeptide(L)'
;VEQFLASRAPVAPTLAGFAERAEPLTGTYRSTRRNYSKLEASGGLFDSDTTVSVIEPDTLLVSGSGPAQTYHEVQPGVYSADRDGKRIAFSSTADGQAQRLYPNYGHVVLERVPWYARTDLFWGVFGSLLLLSVLRIAGLRLRRPQPAGPASHSAAVIGYLAALGWVAFAITMMMVFDQLSEPESELLVHFPNQLANWSLGIGLGAAALSVLCVVLTPWVVGGQWPWWRRWHFALFSLAALLSLPLLWYWRLLGYHLYGTESVLL
;
A
#
# COMPACT_ATOMS: atom_id res chain seq x y z
N VAL A 1 -42.86 1.85 -11.90
CA VAL A 1 -41.59 2.08 -11.17
C VAL A 1 -41.62 1.51 -9.74
N GLU A 2 -42.76 1.03 -9.22
CA GLU A 2 -42.90 0.53 -7.84
C GLU A 2 -42.79 -1.00 -7.64
N GLN A 3 -42.31 -1.78 -8.61
CA GLN A 3 -42.44 -3.25 -8.56
C GLN A 3 -41.11 -4.03 -8.41
N PHE A 4 -40.07 -3.40 -7.86
CA PHE A 4 -38.77 -4.05 -7.60
C PHE A 4 -38.25 -3.83 -6.16
N LEU A 5 -39.17 -3.73 -5.19
CA LEU A 5 -38.80 -3.96 -3.79
C LEU A 5 -38.67 -5.47 -3.60
N ALA A 6 -37.51 -6.02 -3.95
CA ALA A 6 -37.12 -7.34 -3.50
C ALA A 6 -37.37 -7.38 -1.99
N SER A 7 -38.27 -8.27 -1.57
CA SER A 7 -38.53 -8.53 -0.16
C SER A 7 -37.18 -8.81 0.49
N ARG A 8 -36.72 -7.93 1.41
CA ARG A 8 -35.61 -8.27 2.29
C ARG A 8 -35.96 -9.62 2.89
N ALA A 9 -35.08 -10.60 2.71
CA ALA A 9 -35.26 -11.88 3.37
C ALA A 9 -35.40 -11.60 4.88
N PRO A 10 -36.29 -12.29 5.59
CA PRO A 10 -36.43 -12.11 7.03
C PRO A 10 -35.06 -12.35 7.67
N VAL A 11 -34.58 -11.35 8.43
CA VAL A 11 -33.32 -11.43 9.18
C VAL A 11 -33.46 -12.59 10.16
N ALA A 12 -32.64 -13.64 9.98
CA ALA A 12 -32.66 -14.77 10.90
C ALA A 12 -32.23 -14.31 12.30
N PRO A 13 -32.82 -14.86 13.38
CA PRO A 13 -32.40 -14.52 14.74
C PRO A 13 -30.93 -14.89 14.93
N THR A 14 -30.15 -13.95 15.45
CA THR A 14 -28.72 -14.08 15.61
C THR A 14 -28.35 -15.06 16.73
N LEU A 15 -27.30 -15.83 16.46
CA LEU A 15 -26.80 -16.83 17.41
C LEU A 15 -26.24 -16.14 18.65
N ALA A 16 -26.57 -16.63 19.83
CA ALA A 16 -26.00 -16.14 21.09
C ALA A 16 -24.45 -16.17 21.04
N GLY A 17 -23.79 -15.13 21.54
CA GLY A 17 -22.33 -15.00 21.52
C GLY A 17 -21.72 -14.53 20.19
N PHE A 18 -22.51 -13.92 19.30
CA PHE A 18 -22.01 -13.34 18.03
C PHE A 18 -20.83 -12.39 18.26
N ALA A 19 -20.97 -11.42 19.17
CA ALA A 19 -19.96 -10.37 19.38
C ALA A 19 -18.57 -10.96 19.72
N GLU A 20 -18.54 -11.98 20.58
CA GLU A 20 -17.31 -12.70 20.95
C GLU A 20 -16.70 -13.47 19.78
N ARG A 21 -17.52 -14.02 18.88
CA ARG A 21 -17.05 -14.76 17.69
C ARG A 21 -16.67 -13.85 16.52
N ALA A 22 -17.30 -12.68 16.41
CA ALA A 22 -17.17 -11.78 15.27
C ALA A 22 -15.97 -10.83 15.41
N GLU A 23 -15.63 -10.40 16.62
CA GLU A 23 -14.50 -9.49 16.87
C GLU A 23 -13.16 -10.03 16.30
N PRO A 24 -12.78 -11.31 16.52
CA PRO A 24 -11.54 -11.88 15.97
C PRO A 24 -11.53 -11.97 14.44
N LEU A 25 -12.69 -11.88 13.79
CA LEU A 25 -12.83 -11.89 12.33
C LEU A 25 -12.60 -10.52 11.71
N THR A 26 -12.57 -9.44 12.51
CA THR A 26 -12.39 -8.08 12.00
C THR A 26 -10.97 -7.87 11.46
N GLY A 27 -10.88 -7.13 10.35
CA GLY A 27 -9.60 -6.80 9.74
C GLY A 27 -9.65 -6.72 8.23
N THR A 28 -8.46 -6.69 7.65
CA THR A 28 -8.24 -6.55 6.21
C THR A 28 -7.84 -7.90 5.63
N TYR A 29 -8.45 -8.28 4.52
CA TYR A 29 -8.24 -9.55 3.84
C TYR A 29 -7.92 -9.29 2.37
N ARG A 30 -6.99 -10.07 1.80
CA ARG A 30 -6.63 -9.97 0.38
C ARG A 30 -6.61 -11.35 -0.26
N SER A 31 -6.97 -11.41 -1.53
CA SER A 31 -6.93 -12.63 -2.34
C SER A 31 -5.55 -13.32 -2.25
N THR A 32 -5.57 -14.64 -2.08
CA THR A 32 -4.36 -15.47 -2.21
C THR A 32 -4.00 -15.74 -3.67
N ARG A 33 -4.90 -15.43 -4.62
CA ARG A 33 -4.62 -15.50 -6.06
C ARG A 33 -3.89 -14.24 -6.51
N ARG A 34 -2.64 -14.12 -6.11
CA ARG A 34 -1.74 -13.03 -6.51
C ARG A 34 -0.34 -13.56 -6.72
N ASN A 35 0.46 -12.82 -7.46
CA ASN A 35 1.89 -13.09 -7.54
C ASN A 35 2.55 -12.62 -6.25
N TYR A 36 3.41 -13.46 -5.67
CA TYR A 36 4.16 -13.15 -4.44
C TYR A 36 5.65 -12.90 -4.72
N SER A 37 6.09 -13.14 -5.96
CA SER A 37 7.46 -13.02 -6.40
C SER A 37 7.65 -11.78 -7.28
N LYS A 38 8.88 -11.25 -7.30
CA LYS A 38 9.31 -10.29 -8.30
C LYS A 38 8.49 -9.00 -8.34
N LEU A 39 8.59 -8.27 -9.45
CA LEU A 39 7.90 -7.00 -9.64
C LEU A 39 6.39 -7.22 -9.66
N GLU A 40 5.94 -8.38 -10.11
CA GLU A 40 4.56 -8.81 -10.22
C GLU A 40 3.86 -8.81 -8.85
N ALA A 41 4.60 -8.98 -7.74
CA ALA A 41 4.07 -8.83 -6.39
C ALA A 41 3.53 -7.43 -6.09
N SER A 42 4.10 -6.40 -6.74
CA SER A 42 3.60 -5.03 -6.64
C SER A 42 2.24 -4.84 -7.32
N GLY A 43 1.81 -5.76 -8.20
CA GLY A 43 0.46 -5.78 -8.74
C GLY A 43 -0.61 -5.83 -7.63
N GLY A 44 -0.29 -6.46 -6.50
CA GLY A 44 -1.17 -6.48 -5.33
C GLY A 44 -1.37 -5.11 -4.66
N LEU A 45 -0.67 -4.05 -5.07
CA LEU A 45 -0.95 -2.67 -4.65
C LEU A 45 -2.21 -2.10 -5.30
N PHE A 46 -2.58 -2.65 -6.45
CA PHE A 46 -3.76 -2.26 -7.23
C PHE A 46 -4.95 -3.19 -6.96
N ASP A 47 -4.72 -4.33 -6.31
CA ASP A 47 -5.79 -5.18 -5.80
C ASP A 47 -6.55 -4.49 -4.67
N SER A 48 -7.88 -4.64 -4.69
CA SER A 48 -8.74 -4.15 -3.61
C SER A 48 -8.62 -5.05 -2.38
N ASP A 49 -8.29 -4.44 -1.25
CA ASP A 49 -8.40 -5.09 0.06
C ASP A 49 -9.88 -5.20 0.48
N THR A 50 -10.25 -6.37 1.01
CA THR A 50 -11.56 -6.59 1.61
C THR A 50 -11.49 -6.32 3.11
N THR A 51 -12.25 -5.35 3.60
CA THR A 51 -12.32 -5.01 5.02
C THR A 51 -13.57 -5.62 5.64
N VAL A 52 -13.40 -6.23 6.81
CA VAL A 52 -14.47 -6.78 7.64
C VAL A 52 -14.51 -6.02 8.95
N SER A 53 -15.67 -5.44 9.28
CA SER A 53 -15.90 -4.72 10.54
C SER A 53 -17.25 -5.10 11.15
N VAL A 54 -17.34 -5.04 12.48
CA VAL A 54 -18.63 -5.15 13.18
C VAL A 54 -19.26 -3.75 13.23
N ILE A 55 -20.52 -3.61 12.80
CA ILE A 55 -21.24 -2.32 12.87
C ILE A 55 -22.31 -2.35 13.95
N GLU A 56 -23.02 -3.46 14.05
CA GLU A 56 -24.06 -3.68 15.06
C GLU A 56 -23.72 -4.97 15.83
N PRO A 57 -24.31 -5.19 17.02
CA PRO A 57 -24.00 -6.34 17.88
C PRO A 57 -24.19 -7.71 17.24
N ASP A 58 -24.74 -7.76 16.04
CA ASP A 58 -25.17 -8.97 15.34
C ASP A 58 -24.88 -8.94 13.82
N THR A 59 -24.17 -7.91 13.34
CA THR A 59 -23.98 -7.66 11.91
C THR A 59 -22.52 -7.35 11.57
N LEU A 60 -22.00 -8.11 10.59
CA LEU A 60 -20.72 -7.83 9.94
C LEU A 60 -20.93 -6.97 8.69
N LEU A 61 -20.14 -5.92 8.54
CA LEU A 61 -19.97 -5.22 7.27
C LEU A 61 -18.73 -5.75 6.57
N VAL A 62 -18.90 -6.15 5.31
CA VAL A 62 -17.81 -6.52 4.41
C VAL A 62 -17.78 -5.51 3.26
N SER A 63 -16.65 -4.84 3.06
CA SER A 63 -16.40 -3.88 1.99
C SER A 63 -15.15 -4.26 1.19
N GLY A 64 -15.12 -4.06 -0.13
CA GLY A 64 -14.02 -4.52 -0.98
C GLY A 64 -14.18 -4.07 -2.44
N SER A 65 -13.90 -4.95 -3.42
CA SER A 65 -14.07 -4.68 -4.87
C SER A 65 -15.51 -4.42 -5.32
N GLY A 66 -16.49 -4.60 -4.44
CA GLY A 66 -17.91 -4.41 -4.75
C GLY A 66 -18.63 -3.55 -3.71
N PRO A 67 -19.95 -3.35 -3.88
CA PRO A 67 -20.77 -2.67 -2.90
C PRO A 67 -20.60 -3.31 -1.52
N ALA A 68 -20.49 -2.47 -0.49
CA ALA A 68 -20.45 -2.98 0.88
C ALA A 68 -21.74 -3.77 1.18
N GLN A 69 -21.58 -4.90 1.86
CA GLN A 69 -22.67 -5.81 2.19
C GLN A 69 -22.65 -6.13 3.67
N THR A 70 -23.85 -6.22 4.25
CA THR A 70 -24.08 -6.64 5.62
C THR A 70 -24.37 -8.14 5.67
N TYR A 71 -23.86 -8.78 6.70
CA TYR A 71 -23.88 -10.23 6.89
C TYR A 71 -24.28 -10.57 8.32
N HIS A 72 -25.23 -11.50 8.47
CA HIS A 72 -25.62 -12.09 9.76
C HIS A 72 -25.10 -13.52 9.87
N GLU A 73 -24.79 -13.95 11.08
CA GLU A 73 -24.30 -15.32 11.33
C GLU A 73 -25.45 -16.34 11.23
N VAL A 74 -25.27 -17.37 10.41
CA VAL A 74 -26.26 -18.45 10.23
C VAL A 74 -25.79 -19.74 10.94
N GLN A 75 -24.48 -19.96 10.97
CA GLN A 75 -23.82 -21.03 11.73
C GLN A 75 -22.49 -20.49 12.26
N PRO A 76 -21.90 -21.07 13.32
CA PRO A 76 -20.58 -20.67 13.80
C PRO A 76 -19.56 -20.56 12.65
N GLY A 77 -19.09 -19.34 12.38
CA GLY A 77 -18.12 -19.06 11.30
C GLY A 77 -18.70 -18.97 9.89
N VAL A 78 -20.01 -19.10 9.70
CA VAL A 78 -20.71 -18.98 8.40
C VAL A 78 -21.75 -17.88 8.47
N TYR A 79 -21.65 -16.94 7.55
CA TYR A 79 -22.48 -15.74 7.51
C TYR A 79 -23.24 -15.66 6.19
N SER A 80 -24.41 -15.04 6.19
CA SER A 80 -25.26 -14.84 5.01
C SER A 80 -25.55 -13.36 4.80
N ALA A 81 -25.43 -12.91 3.56
CA ALA A 81 -25.72 -11.53 3.18
C ALA A 81 -27.22 -11.24 3.26
N ASP A 82 -27.58 -10.07 3.78
CA ASP A 82 -28.99 -9.67 3.94
C ASP A 82 -29.71 -9.43 2.61
N ARG A 83 -28.94 -9.03 1.58
CA ARG A 83 -29.49 -8.58 0.29
C ARG A 83 -29.78 -9.71 -0.67
N ASP A 84 -28.86 -10.66 -0.80
CA ASP A 84 -28.91 -11.70 -1.84
C ASP A 84 -28.71 -13.12 -1.30
N GLY A 85 -28.63 -13.30 0.03
CA GLY A 85 -28.50 -14.60 0.68
C GLY A 85 -27.18 -15.31 0.40
N LYS A 86 -26.20 -14.61 -0.20
CA LYS A 86 -24.87 -15.16 -0.47
C LYS A 86 -24.15 -15.43 0.83
N ARG A 87 -23.46 -16.57 0.90
CA ARG A 87 -22.78 -16.98 2.12
C ARG A 87 -21.30 -16.66 2.06
N ILE A 88 -20.72 -16.35 3.21
CA ILE A 88 -19.28 -16.32 3.40
C ILE A 88 -18.93 -17.19 4.59
N ALA A 89 -17.73 -17.76 4.59
CA ALA A 89 -17.23 -18.53 5.70
C ALA A 89 -15.85 -18.04 6.12
N PHE A 90 -15.56 -18.13 7.41
CA PHE A 90 -14.24 -17.83 7.96
C PHE A 90 -13.62 -19.13 8.47
N SER A 91 -12.32 -19.31 8.25
CA SER A 91 -11.54 -20.29 9.00
C SER A 91 -10.63 -19.60 10.01
N SER A 92 -10.70 -20.07 11.24
CA SER A 92 -9.83 -19.63 12.33
C SER A 92 -8.68 -20.61 12.55
N THR A 93 -7.55 -20.09 13.00
CA THR A 93 -6.45 -20.90 13.54
C THR A 93 -6.84 -21.46 14.91
N ALA A 94 -6.05 -22.38 15.47
CA ALA A 94 -6.25 -22.94 16.82
C ALA A 94 -6.39 -21.86 17.91
N ASP A 95 -5.79 -20.68 17.70
CA ASP A 95 -5.85 -19.51 18.59
C ASP A 95 -7.09 -18.62 18.36
N GLY A 96 -8.06 -19.06 17.56
CA GLY A 96 -9.34 -18.36 17.32
C GLY A 96 -9.29 -17.20 16.33
N GLN A 97 -8.10 -16.72 15.96
CA GLN A 97 -7.94 -15.64 14.97
C GLN A 97 -8.34 -16.11 13.56
N ALA A 98 -9.18 -15.33 12.88
CA ALA A 98 -9.51 -15.58 11.49
C ALA A 98 -8.26 -15.46 10.60
N GLN A 99 -7.96 -16.54 9.89
CA GLN A 99 -6.83 -16.58 8.97
C GLN A 99 -7.30 -16.44 7.53
N ARG A 100 -8.45 -17.01 7.20
CA ARG A 100 -8.97 -17.02 5.83
C ARG A 100 -10.46 -16.70 5.77
N LEU A 101 -10.83 -15.99 4.71
CA LEU A 101 -12.19 -15.66 4.33
C LEU A 101 -12.50 -16.36 2.99
N TYR A 102 -13.61 -17.07 2.96
CA TYR A 102 -14.14 -17.79 1.80
C TYR A 102 -15.40 -17.08 1.29
N PRO A 103 -15.33 -16.36 0.16
CA PRO A 103 -16.50 -15.76 -0.48
C PRO A 103 -17.46 -16.81 -1.04
N ASN A 104 -18.68 -16.39 -1.37
CA ASN A 104 -19.81 -17.22 -1.79
C ASN A 104 -19.56 -18.28 -2.87
N TYR A 105 -18.61 -18.06 -3.77
CA TYR A 105 -18.32 -18.98 -4.87
C TYR A 105 -17.11 -19.89 -4.62
N GLY A 106 -16.42 -19.77 -3.47
CA GLY A 106 -15.31 -20.64 -3.06
C GLY A 106 -14.07 -20.69 -3.96
N HIS A 107 -14.07 -20.03 -5.12
CA HIS A 107 -12.96 -20.05 -6.07
C HIS A 107 -11.80 -19.17 -5.61
N VAL A 108 -12.08 -18.05 -4.93
CA VAL A 108 -11.05 -17.19 -4.33
C VAL A 108 -11.04 -17.45 -2.83
N VAL A 109 -9.84 -17.50 -2.25
CA VAL A 109 -9.65 -17.48 -0.80
C VAL A 109 -8.95 -16.17 -0.48
N LEU A 110 -9.39 -15.48 0.57
CA LEU A 110 -8.71 -14.29 1.04
C LEU A 110 -7.99 -14.62 2.34
N GLU A 111 -6.78 -14.12 2.51
CA GLU A 111 -5.98 -14.24 3.73
C GLU A 111 -5.92 -12.91 4.47
N ARG A 112 -5.85 -12.97 5.80
CA ARG A 112 -5.72 -11.77 6.62
C ARG A 112 -4.38 -11.07 6.33
N VAL A 113 -4.47 -9.78 6.05
CA VAL A 113 -3.32 -8.93 5.71
C VAL A 113 -2.76 -8.30 6.98
N PRO A 114 -1.45 -8.46 7.28
CA PRO A 114 -0.83 -7.78 8.40
C PRO A 114 -0.81 -6.27 8.15
N TRP A 115 -0.81 -5.47 9.22
CA TRP A 115 -0.96 -4.01 9.14
C TRP A 115 0.07 -3.33 8.20
N TYR A 116 1.30 -3.83 8.16
CA TYR A 116 2.38 -3.27 7.32
C TYR A 116 2.25 -3.61 5.83
N ALA A 117 1.38 -4.56 5.48
CA ALA A 117 1.16 -5.04 4.10
C ALA A 117 -0.13 -4.49 3.48
N ARG A 118 -0.85 -3.62 4.19
CA ARG A 118 -2.07 -2.99 3.69
C ARG A 118 -1.73 -1.95 2.62
N THR A 119 -2.56 -1.85 1.59
CA THR A 119 -2.33 -0.93 0.47
C THR A 119 -2.54 0.53 0.87
N ASP A 120 -3.49 0.81 1.78
CA ASP A 120 -3.76 2.14 2.32
C ASP A 120 -2.54 2.75 3.03
N LEU A 121 -1.83 1.95 3.83
CA LEU A 121 -0.60 2.37 4.50
C LEU A 121 0.49 2.72 3.46
N PHE A 122 0.65 1.88 2.44
CA PHE A 122 1.60 2.14 1.36
C PHE A 122 1.30 3.47 0.66
N TRP A 123 0.07 3.64 0.18
CA TRP A 123 -0.33 4.83 -0.55
C TRP A 123 -0.31 6.09 0.33
N GLY A 124 -0.66 5.97 1.60
CA GLY A 124 -0.58 7.08 2.56
C GLY A 124 0.86 7.54 2.78
N VAL A 125 1.79 6.61 3.02
CA VAL A 125 3.20 6.93 3.29
C VAL A 125 3.92 7.40 2.01
N PHE A 126 3.80 6.65 0.90
CA PHE A 126 4.45 6.99 -0.36
C PHE A 126 3.82 8.23 -1.02
N GLY A 127 2.50 8.39 -0.95
CA GLY A 127 1.81 9.60 -1.41
C GLY A 127 2.25 10.85 -0.64
N SER A 128 2.43 10.74 0.68
CA SER A 128 2.98 11.83 1.51
C SER A 128 4.41 12.18 1.09
N LEU A 129 5.25 11.19 0.80
CA LEU A 129 6.59 11.40 0.28
C LEU A 129 6.58 12.16 -1.05
N LEU A 130 5.72 11.77 -2.00
CA LEU A 130 5.61 12.45 -3.29
C LEU A 130 5.10 13.89 -3.13
N LEU A 131 4.08 14.10 -2.30
CA LEU A 131 3.56 15.44 -2.00
C LEU A 131 4.65 16.35 -1.43
N LEU A 132 5.40 15.87 -0.42
CA LEU A 132 6.50 16.61 0.20
C LEU A 132 7.65 16.86 -0.79
N SER A 133 7.89 15.94 -1.72
CA SER A 133 8.87 16.10 -2.81
C SER A 133 8.47 17.22 -3.77
N VAL A 134 7.22 17.21 -4.25
CA VAL A 134 6.67 18.25 -5.13
C VAL A 134 6.68 19.62 -4.46
N LEU A 135 6.20 19.70 -3.21
CA LEU A 135 6.23 20.95 -2.42
C LEU A 135 7.65 21.48 -2.25
N ARG A 136 8.63 20.60 -2.06
CA ARG A 136 10.04 20.99 -1.96
C ARG A 136 10.54 21.59 -3.28
N ILE A 137 10.29 20.92 -4.40
CA ILE A 137 10.69 21.38 -5.75
C ILE A 137 10.00 22.71 -6.08
N ALA A 138 8.69 22.82 -5.87
CA ALA A 138 7.93 24.05 -6.09
C ALA A 138 8.45 25.20 -5.22
N GLY A 139 8.80 24.91 -3.96
CA GLY A 139 9.41 25.86 -3.04
C GLY A 139 10.75 26.44 -3.51
N LEU A 140 11.42 25.85 -4.49
CA LEU A 140 12.62 26.43 -5.12
C LEU A 140 12.29 27.73 -5.88
N ARG A 141 11.13 27.80 -6.55
CA ARG A 141 10.72 28.95 -7.37
C ARG A 141 10.40 30.19 -6.55
N LEU A 142 10.10 30.02 -5.26
CA LEU A 142 9.68 31.09 -4.36
C LEU A 142 10.82 31.57 -3.43
N ARG A 143 12.06 31.09 -3.63
CA ARG A 143 13.17 31.36 -2.73
C ARG A 143 13.86 32.70 -3.00
N ARG A 144 14.02 33.47 -1.93
CA ARG A 144 15.05 34.51 -1.84
C ARG A 144 16.36 33.89 -1.34
N PRO A 145 17.52 34.26 -1.88
CA PRO A 145 18.81 33.79 -1.36
C PRO A 145 18.96 34.21 0.09
N GLN A 146 19.22 33.25 0.97
CA GLN A 146 19.59 33.51 2.36
C GLN A 146 21.04 33.05 2.57
N PRO A 147 21.87 33.87 3.23
CA PRO A 147 23.21 33.44 3.61
C PRO A 147 23.07 32.28 4.60
N ALA A 148 23.52 31.10 4.20
CA ALA A 148 23.55 29.93 5.06
C ALA A 148 24.91 29.25 4.93
N GLY A 149 25.45 28.75 6.04
CA GLY A 149 26.76 28.09 6.06
C GLY A 149 26.83 26.86 5.12
N PRO A 150 28.04 26.37 4.80
CA PRO A 150 28.26 25.32 3.80
C PRO A 150 27.50 24.02 4.10
N ALA A 151 27.41 23.60 5.36
CA ALA A 151 26.65 22.40 5.76
C ALA A 151 25.13 22.52 5.46
N SER A 152 24.57 23.73 5.62
CA SER A 152 23.18 24.00 5.29
C SER A 152 22.95 23.99 3.78
N HIS A 153 23.91 24.49 3.00
CA HIS A 153 23.82 24.41 1.55
C HIS A 153 23.79 22.95 1.08
N SER A 154 24.70 22.11 1.57
CA SER A 154 24.75 20.68 1.25
C SER A 154 23.45 19.96 1.61
N ALA A 155 22.90 20.16 2.82
CA ALA A 155 21.64 19.55 3.22
C ALA A 155 20.45 20.00 2.35
N ALA A 156 20.46 21.26 1.90
CA ALA A 156 19.45 21.75 0.98
C ALA A 156 19.53 20.99 -0.35
N VAL A 157 20.71 20.97 -0.97
CA VAL A 157 20.98 20.33 -2.27
C VAL A 157 20.68 18.84 -2.23
N ILE A 158 21.17 18.10 -1.23
CA ILE A 158 20.93 16.67 -1.07
C ILE A 158 19.43 16.37 -1.00
N GLY A 159 18.68 17.12 -0.17
CA GLY A 159 17.24 16.90 -0.10
C GLY A 159 16.48 17.34 -1.36
N TYR A 160 17.02 18.26 -2.16
CA TYR A 160 16.45 18.57 -3.48
C TYR A 160 16.67 17.43 -4.48
N LEU A 161 17.90 16.90 -4.54
CA LEU A 161 18.22 15.76 -5.39
C LEU A 161 17.40 14.53 -4.97
N ALA A 162 17.20 14.31 -3.67
CA ALA A 162 16.33 13.25 -3.16
C ALA A 162 14.88 13.43 -3.62
N ALA A 163 14.33 14.64 -3.50
CA ALA A 163 12.96 14.94 -3.94
C ALA A 163 12.78 14.77 -5.46
N LEU A 164 13.73 15.26 -6.26
CA LEU A 164 13.75 15.02 -7.70
C LEU A 164 13.84 13.53 -8.03
N GLY A 165 14.70 12.81 -7.31
CA GLY A 165 14.84 11.35 -7.44
C GLY A 165 13.54 10.61 -7.17
N TRP A 166 12.80 10.95 -6.11
CA TRP A 166 11.52 10.30 -5.80
C TRP A 166 10.42 10.60 -6.82
N VAL A 167 10.35 11.84 -7.33
CA VAL A 167 9.40 12.19 -8.39
C VAL A 167 9.76 11.46 -9.70
N ALA A 168 11.03 11.45 -10.09
CA ALA A 168 11.50 10.73 -11.26
C ALA A 168 11.28 9.21 -11.12
N PHE A 169 11.52 8.66 -9.93
CA PHE A 169 11.22 7.26 -9.61
C PHE A 169 9.74 6.96 -9.81
N ALA A 170 8.84 7.76 -9.23
CA ALA A 170 7.40 7.55 -9.38
C ALA A 170 6.95 7.62 -10.85
N ILE A 171 7.44 8.61 -11.61
CA ILE A 171 7.10 8.75 -13.04
C ILE A 171 7.59 7.54 -13.82
N THR A 172 8.87 7.17 -13.70
CA THR A 172 9.41 6.01 -14.40
C THR A 172 8.74 4.71 -13.98
N MET A 173 8.33 4.59 -12.72
CA MET A 173 7.59 3.44 -12.21
C MET A 173 6.19 3.33 -12.83
N MET A 174 5.48 4.46 -12.93
CA MET A 174 4.18 4.50 -13.60
C MET A 174 4.31 4.07 -15.06
N MET A 175 5.36 4.49 -15.76
CA MET A 175 5.62 4.04 -17.13
C MET A 175 5.91 2.54 -17.22
N VAL A 176 6.61 1.95 -16.24
CA VAL A 176 6.82 0.49 -16.17
C VAL A 176 5.49 -0.23 -15.97
N PHE A 177 4.63 0.25 -15.07
CA PHE A 177 3.30 -0.34 -14.85
C PHE A 177 2.37 -0.22 -16.05
N ASP A 178 2.42 0.92 -16.74
CA ASP A 178 1.66 1.15 -17.96
C ASP A 178 2.04 0.12 -19.04
N GLN A 179 3.33 -0.08 -19.26
CA GLN A 179 3.81 -1.12 -20.17
C GLN A 179 3.42 -2.54 -19.72
N LEU A 180 3.45 -2.86 -18.41
CA LEU A 180 3.00 -4.17 -17.91
C LEU A 180 1.51 -4.43 -18.11
N SER A 181 0.71 -3.37 -18.29
CA SER A 181 -0.73 -3.49 -18.52
C SER A 181 -1.07 -3.83 -19.98
N GLU A 182 -0.12 -3.69 -20.91
CA GLU A 182 -0.32 -4.00 -22.32
C GLU A 182 -0.23 -5.53 -22.57
N PRO A 183 -1.25 -6.14 -23.23
CA PRO A 183 -1.30 -7.59 -23.46
C PRO A 183 -0.13 -8.18 -24.27
N GLU A 184 0.45 -7.37 -25.17
CA GLU A 184 1.57 -7.75 -26.04
C GLU A 184 2.90 -7.18 -25.55
N SER A 185 2.98 -6.74 -24.29
CA SER A 185 4.16 -6.01 -23.84
C SER A 185 5.44 -6.86 -23.97
N GLU A 186 6.45 -6.28 -24.61
CA GLU A 186 7.81 -6.83 -24.63
C GLU A 186 8.34 -7.08 -23.21
N LEU A 187 7.76 -6.43 -22.20
CA LEU A 187 8.05 -6.66 -20.79
C LEU A 187 7.74 -8.08 -20.31
N LEU A 188 6.75 -8.77 -20.88
CA LEU A 188 6.48 -10.17 -20.53
C LEU A 188 7.57 -11.12 -21.06
N VAL A 189 8.29 -10.70 -22.11
CA VAL A 189 9.30 -11.53 -22.80
C VAL A 189 10.74 -11.14 -22.43
N HIS A 190 11.01 -9.84 -22.24
CA HIS A 190 12.35 -9.26 -22.05
C HIS A 190 12.47 -8.48 -20.74
N PHE A 191 11.94 -9.02 -19.65
CA PHE A 191 12.16 -8.46 -18.32
C PHE A 191 13.55 -8.82 -17.77
N PRO A 192 14.34 -7.85 -17.26
CA PRO A 192 14.08 -6.42 -17.21
C PRO A 192 14.46 -5.65 -18.47
N ASN A 193 13.60 -4.73 -18.89
CA ASN A 193 13.95 -3.77 -19.94
C ASN A 193 14.75 -2.58 -19.37
N GLN A 194 15.27 -1.75 -20.28
CA GLN A 194 16.05 -0.57 -19.92
C GLN A 194 15.29 0.39 -19.00
N LEU A 195 13.98 0.59 -19.21
CA LEU A 195 13.16 1.47 -18.40
C LEU A 195 13.06 0.98 -16.94
N ALA A 196 12.84 -0.32 -16.72
CA ALA A 196 12.81 -0.91 -15.38
C ALA A 196 14.16 -0.76 -14.66
N ASN A 197 15.27 -0.97 -15.37
CA ASN A 197 16.63 -0.77 -14.82
C ASN A 197 16.88 0.70 -14.43
N TRP A 198 16.43 1.64 -15.26
CA TRP A 198 16.55 3.08 -14.98
C TRP A 198 15.70 3.47 -13.78
N SER A 199 14.45 3.00 -13.72
CA SER A 199 13.56 3.24 -12.57
C SER A 199 14.20 2.72 -11.28
N LEU A 200 14.73 1.50 -11.29
CA LEU A 200 15.44 0.93 -10.15
C LEU A 200 16.66 1.76 -9.72
N GLY A 201 17.52 2.14 -10.68
CA GLY A 201 18.70 2.96 -10.41
C GLY A 201 18.35 4.32 -9.80
N ILE A 202 17.31 4.98 -10.33
CA ILE A 202 16.80 6.25 -9.81
C ILE A 202 16.23 6.05 -8.39
N GLY A 203 15.46 4.99 -8.16
CA GLY A 203 14.90 4.66 -6.85
C GLY A 203 15.97 4.40 -5.79
N LEU A 204 17.01 3.63 -6.13
CA LEU A 204 18.14 3.37 -5.25
C LEU A 204 18.93 4.64 -4.94
N GLY A 205 19.17 5.49 -5.94
CA GLY A 205 19.80 6.80 -5.76
C GLY A 205 18.98 7.71 -4.83
N ALA A 206 17.66 7.77 -5.04
CA ALA A 206 16.75 8.53 -4.18
C ALA A 206 16.72 8.00 -2.74
N ALA A 207 16.75 6.68 -2.56
CA ALA A 207 16.84 6.04 -1.25
C ALA A 207 18.15 6.39 -0.52
N ALA A 208 19.30 6.29 -1.20
CA ALA A 208 20.60 6.65 -0.62
C ALA A 208 20.64 8.13 -0.19
N LEU A 209 20.16 9.04 -1.03
CA LEU A 209 20.05 10.46 -0.71
C LEU A 209 19.08 10.72 0.45
N SER A 210 18.03 9.91 0.61
CA SER A 210 17.08 10.00 1.71
C SER A 210 17.70 9.59 3.05
N VAL A 211 18.52 8.54 3.07
CA VAL A 211 19.31 8.17 4.25
C VAL A 211 20.24 9.31 4.66
N LEU A 212 20.91 9.96 3.69
CA LEU A 212 21.70 11.16 3.96
C LEU A 212 20.85 12.31 4.52
N CYS A 213 19.62 12.50 4.04
CA CYS A 213 18.71 13.51 4.61
C CYS A 213 18.38 13.22 6.08
N VAL A 214 18.10 11.96 6.44
CA VAL A 214 17.85 11.55 7.82
C VAL A 214 19.07 11.87 8.69
N VAL A 215 20.27 11.47 8.25
CA VAL A 215 21.52 11.79 8.94
C VAL A 215 21.66 13.30 9.12
N LEU A 216 21.41 14.10 8.08
CA LEU A 216 21.54 15.56 8.12
C LEU A 216 20.46 16.27 8.96
N THR A 217 19.41 15.57 9.39
CA THR A 217 18.25 16.17 10.07
C THR A 217 18.60 16.91 11.37
N PRO A 218 19.43 16.39 12.29
CA PRO A 218 19.78 17.10 13.53
C PRO A 218 20.48 18.43 13.28
N TRP A 219 21.37 18.50 12.29
CA TRP A 219 22.06 19.74 11.91
C TRP A 219 21.11 20.77 11.27
N VAL A 220 20.12 20.30 10.51
CA VAL A 220 19.09 21.17 9.93
C VAL A 220 18.15 21.71 11.00
N VAL A 221 17.72 20.85 11.93
CA VAL A 221 16.80 21.20 13.01
C VAL A 221 17.45 22.13 14.04
N GLY A 222 18.73 21.93 14.35
CA GLY A 222 19.52 22.81 15.24
C GLY A 222 20.07 24.07 14.56
N GLY A 223 19.99 24.18 13.23
CA GLY A 223 20.56 25.28 12.45
C GLY A 223 19.75 26.58 12.46
N GLN A 224 20.13 27.55 11.62
CA GLN A 224 19.46 28.86 11.50
C GLN A 224 18.28 28.88 10.52
N TRP A 225 17.74 27.71 10.13
CA TRP A 225 16.65 27.65 9.13
C TRP A 225 15.35 28.21 9.72
N PRO A 226 14.46 28.81 8.90
CA PRO A 226 13.12 29.15 9.36
C PRO A 226 12.37 27.88 9.80
N TRP A 227 11.53 28.00 10.83
CA TRP A 227 10.87 26.87 11.49
C TRP A 227 10.15 25.94 10.49
N TRP A 228 9.40 26.51 9.53
CA TRP A 228 8.68 25.74 8.50
C TRP A 228 9.60 24.86 7.65
N ARG A 229 10.79 25.36 7.29
CA ARG A 229 11.76 24.62 6.48
C ARG A 229 12.37 23.45 7.26
N ARG A 230 12.52 23.58 8.59
CA ARG A 230 12.98 22.49 9.46
C ARG A 230 11.95 21.38 9.52
N TRP A 231 10.68 21.73 9.76
CA TRP A 231 9.58 20.76 9.80
C TRP A 231 9.40 20.07 8.45
N HIS A 232 9.38 20.81 7.35
CA HIS A 232 9.28 20.21 6.02
C HIS A 232 10.43 19.25 5.73
N PHE A 233 11.67 19.62 6.11
CA PHE A 233 12.83 18.76 5.92
C PHE A 233 12.74 17.48 6.77
N ALA A 234 12.35 17.60 8.04
CA ALA A 234 12.19 16.47 8.95
C ALA A 234 11.07 15.53 8.49
N LEU A 235 9.90 16.07 8.14
CA LEU A 235 8.76 15.31 7.62
C LEU A 235 9.12 14.59 6.32
N PHE A 236 9.79 15.28 5.39
CA PHE A 236 10.27 14.67 4.15
C PHE A 236 11.23 13.50 4.43
N SER A 237 12.21 13.71 5.31
CA SER A 237 13.20 12.69 5.64
C SER A 237 12.55 11.48 6.33
N LEU A 238 11.60 11.72 7.22
CA LEU A 238 10.82 10.68 7.89
C LEU A 238 9.95 9.90 6.90
N ALA A 239 9.19 10.59 6.03
CA ALA A 239 8.35 9.94 5.02
C ALA A 239 9.19 9.09 4.04
N ALA A 240 10.36 9.60 3.65
CA ALA A 240 11.29 8.88 2.80
C ALA A 240 11.82 7.62 3.49
N LEU A 241 12.23 7.73 4.77
CA LEU A 241 12.69 6.59 5.57
C LEU A 241 11.62 5.52 5.74
N LEU A 242 10.38 5.92 6.07
CA LEU A 242 9.25 5.00 6.24
C LEU A 242 8.81 4.33 4.94
N SER A 243 9.03 4.99 3.80
CA SER A 243 8.74 4.43 2.49
C SER A 243 9.71 3.30 2.11
N LEU A 244 10.97 3.32 2.57
CA LEU A 244 11.95 2.30 2.21
C LEU A 244 11.53 0.85 2.54
N PRO A 245 11.14 0.50 3.79
CA PRO A 245 10.72 -0.86 4.10
C PRO A 245 9.44 -1.26 3.35
N LEU A 246 8.55 -0.31 3.06
CA LEU A 246 7.33 -0.57 2.29
C LEU A 246 7.64 -0.85 0.82
N LEU A 247 8.45 -0.01 0.18
CA LEU A 247 8.92 -0.23 -1.19
C LEU A 247 9.71 -1.55 -1.30
N TRP A 248 10.48 -1.90 -0.27
CA TRP A 248 11.18 -3.19 -0.20
C TRP A 248 10.20 -4.38 -0.07
N TYR A 249 9.22 -4.29 0.84
CA TYR A 249 8.19 -5.31 1.04
C TYR A 249 7.41 -5.58 -0.25
N TRP A 250 7.02 -4.50 -0.94
CA TRP A 250 6.30 -4.54 -2.21
C TRP A 250 7.20 -4.77 -3.43
N ARG A 251 8.48 -5.08 -3.22
CA ARG A 251 9.48 -5.38 -4.27
C ARG A 251 9.74 -4.24 -5.26
N LEU A 252 9.31 -3.01 -4.98
CA LEU A 252 9.54 -1.83 -5.81
C LEU A 252 10.96 -1.28 -5.69
N LEU A 253 11.63 -1.51 -4.56
CA LEU A 253 13.04 -1.16 -4.37
C LEU A 253 13.88 -2.43 -4.40
N GLY A 254 14.85 -2.50 -5.30
CA GLY A 254 15.76 -3.64 -5.40
C GLY A 254 15.20 -4.86 -6.11
N TYR A 255 14.00 -4.79 -6.72
CA TYR A 255 13.32 -5.85 -7.50
C TYR A 255 13.66 -7.28 -7.15
N HIS A 256 13.87 -7.55 -5.86
CA HIS A 256 14.63 -8.68 -5.31
C HIS A 256 15.50 -9.41 -6.36
N LEU A 257 16.34 -8.61 -7.02
CA LEU A 257 17.57 -8.95 -7.74
C LEU A 257 17.50 -10.24 -8.58
N TYR A 258 16.63 -10.24 -9.59
CA TYR A 258 16.69 -11.04 -10.83
C TYR A 258 17.20 -12.50 -10.72
N GLY A 259 16.60 -13.34 -9.88
CA GLY A 259 16.92 -14.79 -9.83
C GLY A 259 16.36 -15.58 -11.03
N THR A 260 17.06 -16.58 -11.60
CA THR A 260 18.43 -17.11 -11.40
C THR A 260 18.83 -17.90 -12.64
N GLU A 261 19.25 -17.23 -13.72
CA GLU A 261 20.12 -17.83 -14.73
C GLU A 261 21.15 -16.77 -15.14
N SER A 262 22.14 -16.56 -14.28
CA SER A 262 23.49 -16.53 -14.82
C SER A 262 23.74 -17.91 -15.44
N VAL A 263 23.26 -18.13 -16.66
CA VAL A 263 23.93 -19.06 -17.57
C VAL A 263 25.37 -18.57 -17.57
N LEU A 264 26.23 -19.42 -17.02
CA LEU A 264 27.67 -19.37 -17.15
C LEU A 264 28.02 -19.07 -18.61
N LEU A 265 28.31 -17.82 -18.95
CA LEU A 265 29.13 -17.43 -20.09
C LEU A 265 29.85 -16.12 -19.75
#